data_AF-A0A965LXK0-F1
#
_entry.id   AF-A0A965LXK0-F1
#
_cell.length_a   1.000
_cell.length_b   1.000
_cell.length_c   1.000
_cell.angle_alpha   90.00
_cell.angle_beta   90.00
_cell.angle_gamma   90.00
#
_symmetry.space_group_name_H-M   'P 1'
#
loop_
_entity.id
_entity.type
_entity.pdbx_description
1 polymer ?
#
loop_
_entity_poly.entity_id
_entity_poly.type
_entity_poly.pdbx_seq_one_letter_code
_entity_poly.pdbx_strand_id
1 'polypeptide(L)'
;MQTGEFTNICETNVILNERYGPLVSAVNVSYPDKLAARADHFNEFNRMLKASITYALANRDEVFGAIAKQANIDQKFFDWWFDRTTRVPAVFGDEHSKAVQTAWNIGRDMGMVTKVPDVQAYTWDKTLRS
;
A
#
# COMPACT_ATOMS: atom_id res chain seq x y z
N MET A 1 31.56 18.38 -16.01
CA MET A 1 30.72 18.22 -14.81
C MET A 1 31.04 16.89 -14.21
N GLN A 2 31.53 16.84 -12.97
CA GLN A 2 31.37 15.62 -12.19
C GLN A 2 29.87 15.48 -11.91
N THR A 3 29.31 14.38 -12.37
CA THR A 3 27.96 13.94 -12.09
C THR A 3 27.88 13.55 -10.61
N GLY A 4 26.93 14.09 -9.85
CA GLY A 4 26.66 13.63 -8.48
C GLY A 4 26.49 14.75 -7.48
N GLU A 5 25.27 15.29 -7.42
CA GLU A 5 24.49 15.53 -6.20
C GLU A 5 23.10 15.94 -6.68
N PHE A 6 22.18 14.98 -6.72
CA PHE A 6 20.80 15.23 -7.14
C PHE A 6 20.08 15.95 -6.01
N THR A 7 19.58 17.16 -6.26
CA THR A 7 18.67 17.87 -5.36
C THR A 7 17.25 17.58 -5.77
N ASN A 8 16.40 17.22 -4.80
CA ASN A 8 15.00 17.04 -5.07
C ASN A 8 14.33 18.40 -5.30
N ILE A 9 13.72 18.59 -6.47
CA ILE A 9 13.04 19.85 -6.83
C ILE A 9 11.58 19.88 -6.35
N CYS A 10 10.99 18.72 -6.06
CA CYS A 10 9.61 18.60 -5.62
C CYS A 10 9.35 17.24 -4.96
N GLU A 11 8.81 17.27 -3.75
CA GLU A 11 8.28 16.10 -3.06
C GLU A 11 6.76 16.05 -3.24
N THR A 12 6.32 15.43 -4.33
CA THR A 12 4.90 15.36 -4.68
C THR A 12 4.06 14.66 -3.61
N ASN A 13 4.63 13.72 -2.86
CA ASN A 13 3.98 13.07 -1.74
C ASN A 13 3.66 14.07 -0.60
N VAL A 14 4.55 15.02 -0.30
CA VAL A 14 4.31 16.05 0.73
C VAL A 14 3.12 16.91 0.34
N ILE A 15 3.11 17.42 -0.90
CA ILE A 15 2.02 18.26 -1.42
C ILE A 15 0.68 17.50 -1.43
N LEU A 16 0.69 16.24 -1.89
CA LEU A 16 -0.52 15.41 -1.94
C LEU A 16 -1.01 15.08 -0.53
N ASN A 17 -0.12 14.77 0.41
CA ASN A 17 -0.47 14.46 1.79
C ASN A 17 -1.03 15.68 2.52
N GLU A 18 -0.50 16.88 2.30
CA GLU A 18 -1.04 18.13 2.85
C GLU A 18 -2.47 18.39 2.36
N ARG A 19 -2.74 18.10 1.08
CA ARG A 19 -4.04 18.38 0.47
C ARG A 19 -5.09 17.31 0.73
N TYR A 20 -4.70 16.04 0.74
CA TYR A 20 -5.61 14.89 0.70
C TYR A 20 -5.40 13.89 1.84
N GLY A 21 -4.31 14.02 2.61
CA GLY A 21 -3.84 12.99 3.52
C GLY A 21 -3.11 11.85 2.78
N PRO A 22 -2.61 10.84 3.52
CA PRO A 22 -1.95 9.67 2.94
C PRO A 22 -2.87 8.95 1.95
N LEU A 23 -2.39 8.80 0.71
CA LEU A 23 -3.10 8.03 -0.32
C LEU A 23 -2.64 6.57 -0.34
N VAL A 24 -3.47 5.71 -0.94
CA VAL A 24 -3.18 4.28 -1.09
C VAL A 24 -2.65 4.02 -2.49
N SER A 25 -1.50 3.36 -2.59
CA SER A 25 -0.88 2.98 -3.87
C SER A 25 -1.37 1.63 -4.40
N ALA A 26 -1.69 0.70 -3.50
CA ALA A 26 -2.12 -0.65 -3.86
C ALA A 26 -3.10 -1.23 -2.84
N VAL A 27 -4.04 -2.02 -3.34
CA VAL A 27 -4.99 -2.82 -2.56
C VAL A 27 -5.09 -4.23 -3.15
N ASN A 28 -5.34 -5.22 -2.30
CA ASN A 28 -5.68 -6.56 -2.75
C ASN A 28 -7.16 -6.62 -3.12
N VAL A 29 -7.47 -7.20 -4.27
CA VAL A 29 -8.85 -7.33 -4.79
C VAL A 29 -9.12 -8.76 -5.23
N SER A 30 -10.39 -9.15 -5.18
CA SER A 30 -10.87 -10.44 -5.68
C SER A 30 -12.32 -10.30 -6.15
N TYR A 31 -12.77 -11.22 -7.00
CA TYR A 31 -14.14 -11.22 -7.49
C TYR A 31 -15.11 -11.80 -6.42
N PRO A 32 -16.35 -11.30 -6.33
CA PRO A 32 -17.32 -11.76 -5.33
C PRO A 32 -17.58 -13.27 -5.35
N ASP A 33 -17.66 -13.89 -6.52
CA ASP A 33 -17.84 -15.34 -6.68
C ASP A 33 -16.65 -16.14 -6.12
N LYS A 34 -15.43 -15.63 -6.31
CA LYS A 34 -14.22 -16.25 -5.76
C LYS A 34 -14.14 -16.10 -4.25
N LEU A 35 -14.48 -14.93 -3.72
CA LEU A 35 -14.55 -14.69 -2.27
C LEU A 35 -15.58 -15.60 -1.61
N ALA A 36 -16.77 -15.73 -2.20
CA ALA A 36 -17.81 -16.61 -1.68
C ALA A 36 -17.39 -18.09 -1.69
N ALA A 37 -16.78 -18.56 -2.79
CA ALA A 37 -16.40 -19.97 -2.94
C ALA A 37 -15.21 -20.40 -2.07
N ARG A 38 -14.33 -19.47 -1.66
CA ARG A 38 -13.08 -19.79 -0.96
C ARG A 38 -12.77 -18.85 0.19
N ALA A 39 -13.80 -18.37 0.90
CA ALA A 39 -13.68 -17.38 1.96
C ALA A 39 -12.56 -17.71 2.96
N ASP A 40 -12.46 -18.96 3.41
CA ASP A 40 -11.47 -19.37 4.41
C ASP A 40 -10.03 -19.25 3.90
N HIS A 41 -9.79 -19.48 2.60
CA HIS A 41 -8.47 -19.30 2.00
C HIS A 41 -8.07 -17.82 1.95
N PHE A 42 -9.02 -16.93 1.65
CA PHE A 42 -8.75 -15.49 1.64
C PHE A 42 -8.56 -14.93 3.06
N ASN A 43 -9.32 -15.44 4.03
CA ASN A 43 -9.11 -15.11 5.45
C ASN A 43 -7.72 -15.53 5.92
N GLU A 44 -7.32 -16.76 5.60
CA GLU A 44 -6.00 -17.28 5.96
C GLU A 44 -4.89 -16.51 5.25
N PHE A 45 -5.07 -16.15 3.98
CA PHE A 45 -4.17 -15.27 3.26
C PHE A 45 -4.01 -13.92 3.96
N ASN A 46 -5.10 -13.27 4.37
CA ASN A 46 -5.04 -11.99 5.09
C ASN A 46 -4.29 -12.11 6.42
N ARG A 47 -4.57 -13.18 7.19
CA ARG A 47 -3.87 -13.47 8.46
C ARG A 47 -2.37 -13.65 8.23
N MET A 48 -2.01 -14.48 7.25
CA MET A 48 -0.62 -14.77 6.92
C MET A 48 0.11 -13.54 6.38
N LEU A 49 -0.51 -12.76 5.49
CA LEU A 49 0.08 -11.52 4.99
C LEU A 49 0.38 -10.55 6.13
N LYS A 50 -0.57 -10.36 7.07
CA LYS A 50 -0.35 -9.52 8.25
C LYS A 50 0.83 -10.02 9.09
N ALA A 51 0.87 -11.33 9.37
CA ALA A 51 1.96 -11.94 10.11
C ALA A 51 3.31 -11.78 9.40
N SER A 52 3.36 -11.99 8.08
CA SER A 52 4.57 -11.85 7.27
C SER A 52 5.12 -10.44 7.29
N ILE A 53 4.26 -9.41 7.18
CA ILE A 53 4.72 -8.02 7.24
C ILE A 53 5.21 -7.67 8.64
N THR A 54 4.50 -8.09 9.69
CA THR A 54 4.96 -7.90 11.06
C THR A 54 6.33 -8.55 11.28
N TYR A 55 6.53 -9.78 10.78
CA TYR A 55 7.82 -10.46 10.86
C TYR A 55 8.90 -9.71 10.08
N ALA A 56 8.65 -9.32 8.83
CA ALA A 56 9.61 -8.63 7.99
C ALA A 56 10.08 -7.29 8.60
N LEU A 57 9.14 -6.53 9.19
CA LEU A 57 9.45 -5.26 9.82
C LEU A 57 10.17 -5.42 11.18
N ALA A 58 9.98 -6.54 11.88
CA ALA A 58 10.68 -6.86 13.12
C ALA A 58 12.07 -7.48 12.87
N ASN A 59 12.28 -8.09 11.70
CA ASN A 59 13.50 -8.82 11.33
C ASN A 59 14.11 -8.24 10.05
N ARG A 60 14.26 -6.91 10.01
CA ARG A 60 14.69 -6.19 8.79
C ARG A 60 16.04 -6.66 8.27
N ASP A 61 17.03 -6.87 9.13
CA ASP A 61 18.36 -7.33 8.69
C ASP A 61 18.31 -8.68 7.96
N GLU A 62 17.52 -9.62 8.48
CA GLU A 62 17.33 -10.92 7.84
C GLU A 62 16.57 -10.77 6.52
N VAL A 63 15.38 -10.17 6.57
CA VAL A 63 14.45 -10.17 5.43
C VAL A 63 14.90 -9.18 4.36
N PHE A 64 15.24 -7.96 4.73
CA PHE A 64 15.71 -6.96 3.77
C PHE A 64 17.08 -7.35 3.23
N GLY A 65 17.98 -7.90 4.05
CA GLY A 65 19.28 -8.39 3.60
C GLY A 65 19.15 -9.51 2.56
N ALA A 66 18.24 -10.48 2.79
CA ALA A 66 17.98 -11.55 1.83
C ALA A 66 17.43 -11.01 0.49
N ILE A 67 16.44 -10.11 0.54
CA ILE A 67 15.85 -9.53 -0.67
C ILE A 67 16.83 -8.59 -1.38
N ALA A 68 17.61 -7.80 -0.65
CA ALA A 68 18.64 -6.92 -1.20
C ALA A 68 19.68 -7.70 -2.00
N LYS A 69 20.15 -8.83 -1.47
CA LYS A 69 21.03 -9.74 -2.19
C LYS A 69 20.39 -10.30 -3.46
N GLN A 70 19.13 -10.74 -3.38
CA GLN A 70 18.41 -11.29 -4.53
C GLN A 70 18.16 -10.23 -5.62
N ALA A 71 17.83 -9.01 -5.23
CA ALA A 71 17.53 -7.91 -6.13
C ALA A 71 18.78 -7.15 -6.61
N ASN A 72 19.97 -7.49 -6.08
CA ASN A 72 21.23 -6.79 -6.30
C ASN A 72 21.13 -5.28 -6.01
N ILE A 73 20.55 -4.94 -4.85
CA ILE A 73 20.46 -3.55 -4.35
C ILE A 73 21.01 -3.47 -2.93
N ASP A 74 21.36 -2.27 -2.46
CA ASP A 74 21.78 -2.05 -1.08
C ASP A 74 20.58 -2.22 -0.12
N GLN A 75 20.75 -2.96 0.96
CA GLN A 75 19.74 -3.12 2.01
C GLN A 75 19.25 -1.77 2.55
N LYS A 76 20.14 -0.76 2.64
CA LYS A 76 19.79 0.59 3.11
C LYS A 76 18.69 1.25 2.28
N PHE A 77 18.52 0.85 1.03
CA PHE A 77 17.40 1.30 0.21
C PHE A 77 16.07 0.86 0.81
N PHE A 78 15.95 -0.39 1.26
CA PHE A 78 14.74 -0.90 1.89
C PHE A 78 14.48 -0.26 3.26
N ASP A 79 15.52 -0.06 4.07
CA ASP A 79 15.38 0.67 5.34
C ASP A 79 14.83 2.08 5.09
N TRP A 80 15.46 2.83 4.18
CA TRP A 80 14.97 4.15 3.80
C TRP A 80 13.54 4.11 3.27
N TRP A 81 13.22 3.15 2.39
CA TRP A 81 11.90 3.03 1.78
C TRP A 81 10.79 2.79 2.81
N PHE A 82 10.99 1.85 3.74
CA PHE A 82 10.03 1.52 4.78
C PHE A 82 10.00 2.52 5.95
N ASP A 83 11.00 3.38 6.08
CA ASP A 83 11.00 4.47 7.08
C ASP A 83 10.43 5.79 6.55
N ARG A 84 10.59 6.06 5.25
CA ARG A 84 10.29 7.38 4.67
C ARG A 84 9.15 7.38 3.67
N THR A 85 8.90 6.26 2.99
CA THR A 85 8.09 6.29 1.77
C THR A 85 6.86 5.39 1.82
N THR A 86 6.94 4.23 2.47
CA THR A 86 5.84 3.27 2.49
C THR A 86 5.44 2.83 3.89
N ARG A 87 4.15 2.57 4.05
CA ARG A 87 3.60 1.81 5.17
C ARG A 87 2.70 0.74 4.58
N VAL A 88 2.96 -0.52 4.94
CA VAL A 88 2.14 -1.64 4.48
C VAL A 88 1.42 -2.24 5.68
N PRO A 89 0.17 -1.84 5.96
CA PRO A 89 -0.50 -2.25 7.19
C PRO A 89 -1.10 -3.66 7.12
N ALA A 90 -1.28 -4.22 5.90
CA ALA A 90 -1.96 -5.50 5.64
C ALA A 90 -3.32 -5.64 6.32
N VAL A 91 -4.03 -4.51 6.42
CA VAL A 91 -5.41 -4.41 6.88
C VAL A 91 -6.12 -3.42 5.98
N PHE A 92 -7.45 -3.46 5.98
CA PHE A 92 -8.27 -2.52 5.24
C PHE A 92 -9.46 -2.08 6.10
N GLY A 93 -9.24 -1.01 6.85
CA GLY A 93 -10.26 -0.35 7.69
C GLY A 93 -10.83 0.91 7.05
N ASP A 94 -11.63 1.65 7.82
CA ASP A 94 -12.37 2.81 7.32
C ASP A 94 -11.45 3.94 6.81
N GLU A 95 -10.30 4.16 7.46
CA GLU A 95 -9.29 5.12 6.99
C GLU A 95 -8.73 4.76 5.60
N HIS A 96 -8.56 3.45 5.35
CA HIS A 96 -8.01 2.93 4.10
C HIS A 96 -9.06 3.05 2.99
N SER A 97 -10.32 2.71 3.31
CA SER A 97 -11.47 2.91 2.42
C SER A 97 -11.61 4.39 2.03
N LYS A 98 -11.50 5.31 2.99
CA LYS A 98 -11.52 6.76 2.75
C LYS A 98 -10.37 7.19 1.83
N ALA A 99 -9.15 6.72 2.05
CA ALA A 99 -8.01 7.06 1.20
C ALA A 99 -8.18 6.57 -0.26
N VAL A 100 -8.72 5.37 -0.47
CA VAL A 100 -9.06 4.86 -1.81
C VAL A 100 -10.20 5.66 -2.43
N GLN A 101 -11.22 6.01 -1.65
CA GLN A 101 -12.33 6.86 -2.10
C GLN A 101 -11.83 8.23 -2.57
N THR A 102 -10.89 8.82 -1.83
CA THR A 102 -10.22 10.08 -2.19
C THR A 102 -9.46 9.95 -3.52
N ALA A 103 -8.71 8.86 -3.74
CA ALA A 103 -8.02 8.63 -5.00
C ALA A 103 -8.97 8.58 -6.20
N TRP A 104 -10.13 7.91 -6.06
CA TRP A 104 -11.17 7.92 -7.10
C TRP A 104 -11.74 9.30 -7.37
N ASN A 105 -12.00 10.08 -6.31
CA ASN A 105 -12.48 11.46 -6.45
C ASN A 105 -11.48 12.35 -7.18
N ILE A 106 -10.19 12.25 -6.86
CA ILE A 106 -9.12 12.95 -7.58
C ILE A 106 -9.14 12.57 -9.06
N GLY A 107 -9.24 11.27 -9.38
CA GLY A 107 -9.33 10.79 -10.75
C GLY A 107 -10.54 11.36 -11.50
N ARG A 108 -11.69 11.50 -10.83
CA ARG A 108 -12.87 12.14 -11.42
C ARG A 108 -12.65 13.63 -11.66
N ASP A 109 -12.11 14.34 -10.67
CA ASP A 109 -11.90 15.79 -10.75
C ASP A 109 -10.86 16.15 -11.81
N MET A 110 -9.92 15.23 -12.09
CA MET A 110 -8.97 15.32 -13.21
C MET A 110 -9.55 14.88 -14.57
N GLY A 111 -10.80 14.44 -14.61
CA GLY A 111 -11.45 13.95 -15.83
C GLY A 111 -10.95 12.57 -16.32
N MET A 112 -10.20 11.84 -15.50
CA MET A 112 -9.71 10.50 -15.84
C MET A 112 -10.82 9.45 -15.80
N VAL A 113 -11.82 9.65 -14.93
CA VAL A 113 -13.00 8.79 -14.83
C VAL A 113 -14.25 9.64 -14.67
N THR A 114 -15.39 9.13 -15.14
CA THR A 114 -16.67 9.85 -15.09
C THR A 114 -17.53 9.46 -13.90
N LYS A 115 -17.29 8.27 -13.33
CA LYS A 115 -18.02 7.73 -12.17
C LYS A 115 -17.05 7.25 -11.11
N VAL A 116 -17.43 7.48 -9.87
CA VAL A 116 -16.68 7.07 -8.69
C VAL A 116 -17.46 5.96 -7.99
N PRO A 117 -16.87 4.80 -7.73
CA PRO A 117 -17.53 3.75 -6.96
C PRO A 117 -17.63 4.16 -5.48
N ASP A 118 -18.63 3.60 -4.79
CA ASP A 118 -18.65 3.57 -3.33
C ASP A 118 -17.71 2.44 -2.86
N VAL A 119 -16.52 2.80 -2.42
CA VAL A 119 -15.49 1.84 -2.01
C VAL A 119 -15.97 0.97 -0.84
N GLN A 120 -16.80 1.50 0.05
CA GLN A 120 -17.30 0.76 1.19
C GLN A 120 -18.23 -0.37 0.76
N ALA A 121 -19.07 -0.14 -0.26
CA ALA A 121 -19.94 -1.16 -0.84
C ALA A 121 -19.16 -2.30 -1.52
N TYR A 122 -17.93 -2.06 -1.97
CA TYR A 122 -17.03 -3.07 -2.54
C TYR A 122 -16.05 -3.68 -1.53
N THR A 123 -16.10 -3.25 -0.26
CA THR A 123 -15.23 -3.79 0.78
C THR A 123 -15.79 -5.10 1.29
N TRP A 124 -14.98 -6.16 1.25
CA TRP A 124 -15.38 -7.46 1.77
C TRP A 124 -15.61 -7.41 3.29
N ASP A 125 -16.71 -7.98 3.77
CA ASP A 125 -17.12 -7.96 5.18
C ASP A 125 -16.14 -8.70 6.10
N LYS A 126 -15.40 -9.68 5.57
CA LYS A 126 -14.40 -10.46 6.31
C LYS A 126 -12.97 -9.93 6.21
N THR A 127 -12.77 -8.76 5.60
CA THR A 127 -11.43 -8.16 5.52
C THR A 127 -10.86 -7.91 6.91
N LEU A 128 -9.54 -8.10 7.07
CA LEU A 128 -8.87 -7.82 8.34
C LEU A 128 -8.84 -6.30 8.58
N ARG A 129 -9.34 -5.87 9.75
CA ARG A 129 -9.39 -4.46 10.16
C ARG A 129 -8.30 -4.15 11.20
N SER A 130 -7.89 -2.88 11.26
CA SER A 130 -6.97 -2.34 12.27
C SER A 130 -7.63 -2.18 13.63
#